data_AF-A0A8S2G1T0-F1
#
_entry.id   AF-A0A8S2G1T0-F1
#
_cell.length_a   1.000
_cell.length_b   1.000
_cell.length_c   1.000
_cell.angle_alpha   90.00
_cell.angle_beta   90.00
_cell.angle_gamma   90.00
#
_symmetry.space_group_name_H-M   'P 1'
#
loop_
_entity.id
_entity.type
_entity.pdbx_description
1 polymer ?
#
loop_
_entity_poly.entity_id
_entity_poly.type
_entity_poly.pdbx_seq_one_letter_code
_entity_poly.pdbx_strand_id
1 'polypeptide(L)'
;FDHENPNDEWSAMLTFKPIKPFFKEKANIILWYTNSAIDTGEFYSTSGVFEGIMAGIEFDANSVEIILALIDGNDYSQYEDFILRETLPMKNVTGTMSLKLIYTKNNLKVEIYKDDELVYDALRFYNTDVLGDLGKGKHFTITSHYDNVDNNKHFVLQKFNVFSRKEHETYRPRMNLTSNMTQIMK
;
A
#
# COMPACT_ATOMS: atom_id res chain seq x y z
N PHE A 1 -4.92 -5.19 -13.13
CA PHE A 1 -4.30 -4.87 -14.43
C PHE A 1 -3.95 -6.18 -15.13
N ASP A 2 -4.15 -6.27 -16.43
CA ASP A 2 -4.08 -7.56 -17.15
C ASP A 2 -2.65 -7.98 -17.52
N HIS A 3 -1.69 -7.05 -17.42
CA HIS A 3 -0.28 -7.33 -17.70
C HIS A 3 0.51 -7.54 -16.41
N GLU A 4 1.32 -8.59 -16.41
CA GLU A 4 2.32 -8.84 -15.37
C GLU A 4 3.42 -7.77 -15.41
N ASN A 5 3.96 -7.43 -14.24
CA ASN A 5 5.15 -6.60 -14.14
C ASN A 5 6.38 -7.39 -14.62
N PRO A 6 7.16 -6.87 -15.60
CA PRO A 6 8.33 -7.58 -16.12
C PRO A 6 9.61 -7.36 -15.30
N ASN A 7 9.57 -6.55 -14.24
CA ASN A 7 10.78 -6.10 -13.53
C ASN A 7 10.91 -6.69 -12.13
N ASP A 8 12.10 -7.19 -11.79
CA ASP A 8 12.40 -7.71 -10.44
C ASP A 8 12.50 -6.60 -9.39
N GLU A 9 12.96 -5.41 -9.77
CA GLU A 9 12.95 -4.21 -8.92
C GLU A 9 12.04 -3.15 -9.52
N TRP A 10 11.11 -2.62 -8.73
CA TRP A 10 10.04 -1.78 -9.24
C TRP A 10 9.58 -0.73 -8.23
N SER A 11 8.91 0.29 -8.75
CA SER A 11 8.04 1.14 -7.93
C SER A 11 6.73 1.40 -8.65
N ALA A 12 5.65 1.36 -7.89
CA ALA A 12 4.31 1.69 -8.35
C ALA A 12 3.81 2.91 -7.61
N MET A 13 3.24 3.87 -8.34
CA MET A 13 2.74 5.13 -7.80
C MET A 13 1.28 5.32 -8.20
N LEU A 14 0.44 5.44 -7.18
CA LEU A 14 -0.99 5.64 -7.27
C LEU A 14 -1.31 7.09 -6.87
N THR A 15 -1.72 7.92 -7.82
CA THR A 15 -2.06 9.33 -7.59
C THR A 15 -3.57 9.54 -7.66
N PHE A 16 -4.14 10.14 -6.62
CA PHE A 16 -5.59 10.27 -6.46
C PHE A 16 -5.98 11.55 -5.71
N LYS A 17 -7.25 11.95 -5.85
CA LYS A 17 -7.88 12.90 -4.92
C LYS A 17 -8.48 12.13 -3.73
N PRO A 18 -8.07 12.44 -2.49
CA PRO A 18 -8.59 11.77 -1.31
C PRO A 18 -10.04 12.19 -1.08
N ILE A 19 -10.80 11.36 -0.36
CA ILE A 19 -12.07 11.78 0.21
C ILE A 19 -11.86 12.34 1.61
N LYS A 20 -12.84 13.10 2.10
CA LYS A 20 -12.90 13.52 3.51
C LYS A 20 -14.10 12.84 4.17
N PRO A 21 -13.89 11.72 4.87
CA PRO A 21 -14.96 11.06 5.61
C PRO A 21 -15.53 11.97 6.69
N PHE A 22 -16.81 11.83 6.95
CA PHE A 22 -17.55 12.50 8.02
C PHE A 22 -18.24 11.44 8.88
N PHE A 23 -18.17 11.57 10.21
CA PHE A 23 -18.92 10.78 11.21
C PHE A 23 -19.30 9.33 10.80
N LYS A 24 -18.53 8.34 11.28
CA LYS A 24 -18.67 6.90 10.97
C LYS A 24 -18.40 6.49 9.52
N GLU A 25 -18.27 7.43 8.59
CA GLU A 25 -17.76 7.12 7.25
C GLU A 25 -16.33 6.57 7.33
N LYS A 26 -16.07 5.51 6.57
CA LYS A 26 -14.73 4.97 6.33
C LYS A 26 -14.55 4.74 4.83
N ALA A 27 -13.35 4.99 4.33
CA ALA A 27 -13.00 4.55 2.99
C ALA A 27 -11.53 4.22 2.90
N ASN A 28 -11.18 3.40 1.91
CA ASN A 28 -9.79 3.08 1.64
C ASN A 28 -9.52 2.99 0.14
N ILE A 29 -8.24 3.16 -0.19
CA ILE A 29 -7.72 2.90 -1.52
C ILE A 29 -6.44 2.07 -1.38
N ILE A 30 -6.44 0.89 -1.98
CA ILE A 30 -5.41 -0.13 -1.79
C ILE A 30 -4.77 -0.46 -3.13
N LEU A 31 -3.44 -0.47 -3.15
CA LEU A 31 -2.62 -1.02 -4.21
C LEU A 31 -2.16 -2.42 -3.81
N TRP A 32 -2.42 -3.38 -4.68
CA TRP A 32 -2.02 -4.76 -4.51
C TRP A 32 -0.97 -5.13 -5.55
N TYR A 33 -0.07 -6.05 -5.17
CA TYR A 33 0.88 -6.68 -6.08
C TYR A 33 0.96 -8.18 -5.77
N THR A 34 0.36 -9.00 -6.63
CA THR A 34 0.00 -10.41 -6.32
C THR A 34 0.21 -11.36 -7.49
N ASN A 35 0.40 -12.65 -7.20
CA ASN A 35 0.65 -13.68 -8.23
C ASN A 35 -0.45 -13.79 -9.29
N SER A 36 -1.70 -13.53 -8.91
CA SER A 36 -2.84 -13.48 -9.83
C SER A 36 -3.59 -12.16 -9.67
N ALA A 37 -4.47 -11.85 -10.63
CA ALA A 37 -5.53 -10.89 -10.36
C ALA A 37 -6.33 -11.35 -9.13
N ILE A 38 -6.68 -10.41 -8.26
CA ILE A 38 -7.38 -10.70 -7.01
C ILE A 38 -8.89 -10.74 -7.27
N ASP A 39 -9.54 -11.77 -6.73
CA ASP A 39 -10.99 -11.91 -6.77
C ASP A 39 -11.67 -10.90 -5.82
N THR A 40 -12.87 -10.45 -6.20
CA THR A 40 -13.68 -9.57 -5.37
C THR A 40 -14.20 -10.27 -4.13
N GLY A 41 -14.29 -9.55 -3.01
CA GLY A 41 -14.83 -10.06 -1.75
C GLY A 41 -15.00 -8.94 -0.71
N GLU A 42 -15.10 -9.30 0.57
CA GLU A 42 -15.38 -8.36 1.64
C GLU A 42 -14.12 -7.67 2.21
N PHE A 43 -12.96 -8.30 2.13
CA PHE A 43 -11.70 -7.77 2.65
C PHE A 43 -11.15 -6.70 1.71
N TYR A 44 -11.35 -5.40 2.01
CA TYR A 44 -10.90 -4.30 1.14
C TYR A 44 -11.40 -4.42 -0.31
N SER A 45 -12.64 -4.90 -0.47
CA SER A 45 -13.26 -5.24 -1.75
C SER A 45 -12.59 -6.42 -2.49
N THR A 46 -11.88 -7.28 -1.77
CA THR A 46 -11.20 -8.49 -2.26
C THR A 46 -11.53 -9.74 -1.42
N SER A 47 -11.17 -10.93 -1.90
CA SER A 47 -11.38 -12.20 -1.20
C SER A 47 -10.61 -12.34 0.12
N GLY A 48 -9.55 -11.55 0.35
CA GLY A 48 -8.65 -11.73 1.50
C GLY A 48 -7.65 -12.89 1.34
N VAL A 49 -7.79 -13.68 0.28
CA VAL A 49 -6.90 -14.80 -0.06
C VAL A 49 -6.00 -14.35 -1.21
N PHE A 50 -4.76 -13.98 -0.90
CA PHE A 50 -3.80 -13.58 -1.92
C PHE A 50 -2.37 -13.91 -1.51
N GLU A 51 -1.52 -14.15 -2.52
CA GLU A 51 -0.07 -14.27 -2.33
C GLU A 51 0.60 -13.02 -2.90
N GLY A 52 1.19 -12.21 -2.02
CA GLY A 52 1.86 -10.96 -2.39
C GLY A 52 1.75 -9.88 -1.32
N ILE A 53 1.68 -8.63 -1.77
CA ILE A 53 1.69 -7.45 -0.91
C ILE A 53 0.53 -6.51 -1.20
N MET A 54 -0.01 -5.92 -0.14
CA MET A 54 -0.91 -4.78 -0.21
C MET A 54 -0.33 -3.58 0.51
N ALA A 55 -0.52 -2.40 -0.08
CA ALA A 55 -0.22 -1.12 0.52
C ALA A 55 -1.37 -0.17 0.23
N GLY A 56 -1.82 0.59 1.21
CA GLY A 56 -2.96 1.47 1.02
C GLY A 56 -3.04 2.59 2.03
N ILE A 57 -4.09 3.38 1.86
CA ILE A 57 -4.45 4.41 2.82
C ILE A 57 -5.91 4.22 3.20
N GLU A 58 -6.17 4.16 4.50
CA GLU A 58 -7.50 4.19 5.10
C GLU A 58 -7.81 5.57 5.64
N PHE A 59 -9.04 5.99 5.45
CA PHE A 59 -9.57 7.26 5.88
C PHE A 59 -10.79 7.00 6.76
N ASP A 60 -10.79 7.56 7.96
CA ASP A 60 -12.01 7.73 8.74
C ASP A 60 -12.20 9.20 9.13
N ALA A 61 -13.20 9.49 9.98
CA ALA A 61 -13.51 10.85 10.37
C ALA A 61 -12.41 11.54 11.21
N ASN A 62 -11.53 10.76 11.86
CA ASN A 62 -10.59 11.23 12.87
C ASN A 62 -9.12 10.95 12.52
N SER A 63 -8.86 10.04 11.59
CA SER A 63 -7.54 9.51 11.31
C SER A 63 -7.39 9.14 9.84
N VAL A 64 -6.13 9.13 9.42
CA VAL A 64 -5.71 8.53 8.15
C VAL A 64 -4.56 7.60 8.46
N GLU A 65 -4.70 6.36 8.05
CA GLU A 65 -3.75 5.29 8.33
C GLU A 65 -3.16 4.78 7.03
N ILE A 66 -1.84 4.63 7.02
CA ILE A 66 -1.11 3.91 5.98
C ILE A 66 -1.10 2.46 6.42
N ILE A 67 -1.56 1.57 5.54
CA ILE A 67 -1.60 0.15 5.84
C ILE A 67 -0.69 -0.62 4.90
N LEU A 68 -0.03 -1.65 5.44
CA LEU A 68 0.76 -2.61 4.68
C LEU A 68 0.51 -4.01 5.22
N ALA A 69 0.33 -4.98 4.32
CA ALA A 69 0.36 -6.39 4.68
C ALA A 69 1.04 -7.22 3.59
N LEU A 70 1.69 -8.29 4.02
CA LEU A 70 2.19 -9.37 3.17
C LEU A 70 1.42 -10.63 3.52
N ILE A 71 0.91 -11.32 2.50
CA ILE A 71 0.15 -12.57 2.69
C ILE A 71 0.73 -13.64 1.75
N ASP A 72 0.77 -14.87 2.25
CA ASP A 72 1.36 -16.06 1.61
C ASP A 72 0.31 -16.98 0.96
N GLY A 73 -0.87 -16.46 0.64
CA GLY A 73 -1.98 -17.22 0.05
C GLY A 73 -2.95 -17.85 1.05
N ASN A 74 -2.68 -17.77 2.37
CA ASN A 74 -3.66 -18.15 3.38
C ASN A 74 -4.75 -17.08 3.57
N ASP A 75 -5.93 -17.48 4.02
CA ASP A 75 -7.01 -16.56 4.36
C ASP A 75 -6.78 -15.97 5.76
N TYR A 76 -6.44 -14.68 5.80
CA TYR A 76 -6.33 -13.94 7.05
C TYR A 76 -7.45 -12.91 7.24
N SER A 77 -8.52 -12.93 6.43
CA SER A 77 -9.55 -11.88 6.46
C SER A 77 -10.21 -11.69 7.84
N GLN A 78 -10.12 -12.68 8.71
CA GLN A 78 -10.67 -12.69 10.07
C GLN A 78 -9.72 -12.11 11.14
N TYR A 79 -8.47 -11.82 10.79
CA TYR A 79 -7.43 -11.37 11.72
C TYR A 79 -6.91 -10.00 11.27
N GLU A 80 -7.00 -8.95 12.07
CA GLU A 80 -6.41 -7.65 11.67
C GLU A 80 -4.91 -7.52 12.03
N ASP A 81 -4.39 -8.42 12.87
CA ASP A 81 -3.07 -8.31 13.49
C ASP A 81 -1.89 -8.41 12.51
N PHE A 82 -2.12 -8.92 11.29
CA PHE A 82 -1.08 -9.04 10.26
C PHE A 82 -0.89 -7.73 9.47
N ILE A 83 -1.78 -6.76 9.63
CA ILE A 83 -1.72 -5.47 8.95
C ILE A 83 -0.89 -4.49 9.78
N LEU A 84 0.23 -4.06 9.23
CA LEU A 84 1.00 -2.96 9.80
C LEU A 84 0.32 -1.64 9.49
N ARG A 85 0.11 -0.82 10.52
CA ARG A 85 -0.61 0.46 10.46
C ARG A 85 0.30 1.58 10.95
N GLU A 86 0.32 2.69 10.22
CA GLU A 86 1.04 3.90 10.60
C GLU A 86 0.14 5.12 10.40
N THR A 87 0.05 6.01 11.39
CA THR A 87 -0.84 7.17 11.31
C THR A 87 -0.20 8.29 10.49
N LEU A 88 -0.91 8.75 9.46
CA LEU A 88 -0.57 9.96 8.71
C LEU A 88 -1.27 11.17 9.34
N PRO A 89 -0.57 12.26 9.67
CA PRO A 89 -1.20 13.46 10.21
C PRO A 89 -2.27 14.02 9.27
N MET A 90 -3.50 14.25 9.77
CA MET A 90 -4.63 14.77 8.98
C MET A 90 -4.35 16.04 8.17
N LYS A 91 -3.46 16.90 8.66
CA LYS A 91 -3.01 18.11 7.93
C LYS A 91 -2.38 17.82 6.55
N ASN A 92 -1.90 16.59 6.36
CA ASN A 92 -1.29 16.13 5.12
C ASN A 92 -2.33 15.53 4.15
N VAL A 93 -3.60 15.46 4.53
CA VAL A 93 -4.67 14.79 3.76
C VAL A 93 -5.52 15.84 3.04
N THR A 94 -4.94 16.44 2.01
CA THR A 94 -5.59 17.49 1.20
C THR A 94 -4.97 17.50 -0.19
N GLY A 95 -5.62 18.13 -1.17
CA GLY A 95 -5.01 18.33 -2.49
C GLY A 95 -4.95 17.03 -3.29
N THR A 96 -3.86 16.83 -4.04
CA THR A 96 -3.54 15.56 -4.69
C THR A 96 -2.63 14.73 -3.80
N MET A 97 -3.00 13.46 -3.59
CA MET A 97 -2.20 12.51 -2.84
C MET A 97 -1.56 11.51 -3.80
N SER A 98 -0.34 11.06 -3.51
CA SER A 98 0.25 9.90 -4.16
C SER A 98 0.77 8.89 -3.14
N LEU A 99 0.33 7.64 -3.25
CA LEU A 99 0.89 6.48 -2.58
C LEU A 99 1.92 5.85 -3.51
N LYS A 100 3.16 5.68 -3.05
CA LYS A 100 4.22 5.04 -3.82
C LYS A 100 4.83 3.87 -3.05
N LEU A 101 4.70 2.69 -3.62
CA LEU A 101 5.29 1.45 -3.13
C LEU A 101 6.56 1.17 -3.92
N ILE A 102 7.66 0.94 -3.23
CA ILE A 102 8.99 0.66 -3.82
C ILE A 102 9.45 -0.70 -3.32
N TYR A 103 9.82 -1.59 -4.24
CA TYR A 103 10.48 -2.85 -3.95
C TYR A 103 11.78 -2.98 -4.73
N THR A 104 12.85 -3.36 -4.03
CA THR A 104 14.19 -3.58 -4.55
C THR A 104 14.83 -4.70 -3.75
N LYS A 105 16.00 -5.21 -4.18
CA LYS A 105 16.73 -6.22 -3.39
C LYS A 105 17.22 -5.73 -2.02
N ASN A 106 17.23 -4.42 -1.78
CA ASN A 106 17.78 -3.82 -0.54
C ASN A 106 16.69 -3.32 0.40
N ASN A 107 15.47 -3.07 -0.11
CA ASN A 107 14.38 -2.57 0.71
C ASN A 107 13.01 -2.67 0.02
N LEU A 108 11.99 -2.77 0.87
CA LEU A 108 10.61 -2.39 0.57
C LEU A 108 10.30 -1.08 1.31
N LYS A 109 9.64 -0.14 0.64
CA LYS A 109 9.30 1.17 1.23
C LYS A 109 7.95 1.69 0.74
N VAL A 110 7.23 2.35 1.63
CA VAL A 110 6.06 3.18 1.30
C VAL A 110 6.41 4.66 1.43
N GLU A 111 6.08 5.43 0.40
CA GLU A 111 6.18 6.89 0.40
C GLU A 111 4.79 7.50 0.15
N ILE A 112 4.43 8.55 0.89
CA ILE A 112 3.23 9.36 0.62
C ILE A 112 3.65 10.76 0.21
N TYR A 113 3.04 11.24 -0.86
CA TYR A 113 3.22 12.60 -1.35
C TYR A 113 1.90 13.39 -1.29
N LYS A 114 2.01 14.68 -0.98
CA LYS A 114 0.93 15.67 -1.11
C LYS A 114 1.40 16.74 -2.08
N ASP A 115 0.68 16.91 -3.20
CA ASP A 115 1.00 17.91 -4.23
C ASP A 115 2.50 17.90 -4.61
N ASP A 116 3.04 16.70 -4.85
CA ASP A 116 4.45 16.39 -5.15
C ASP A 116 5.47 16.58 -3.99
N GLU A 117 5.04 17.02 -2.81
CA GLU A 117 5.85 17.08 -1.61
C GLU A 117 5.82 15.73 -0.85
N LEU A 118 7.00 15.20 -0.49
CA LEU A 118 7.09 13.99 0.33
C LEU A 118 6.66 14.29 1.77
N VAL A 119 5.55 13.69 2.21
CA VAL A 119 4.99 13.89 3.56
C VAL A 119 5.16 12.68 4.48
N TYR A 120 5.58 11.53 3.93
CA TYR A 120 5.81 10.31 4.69
C TYR A 120 6.77 9.35 3.97
N ASP A 121 7.74 8.77 4.69
CA ASP A 121 8.67 7.74 4.17
C ASP A 121 9.18 6.75 5.24
N ALA A 122 8.51 6.66 6.39
CA ALA A 122 8.99 5.95 7.57
C ALA A 122 8.81 4.43 7.50
N LEU A 123 7.75 3.95 6.83
CA LEU A 123 7.48 2.52 6.68
C LEU A 123 8.44 1.90 5.65
N ARG A 124 9.42 1.18 6.17
CA ARG A 124 10.51 0.59 5.39
C ARG A 124 10.97 -0.74 6.00
N PHE A 125 11.15 -1.72 5.13
CA PHE A 125 11.75 -3.01 5.45
C PHE A 125 13.11 -3.10 4.76
N TYR A 126 14.16 -3.37 5.53
CA TYR A 126 15.53 -3.45 5.02
C TYR A 126 15.96 -4.87 4.67
N ASN A 127 15.29 -5.87 5.26
CA ASN A 127 15.49 -7.26 4.91
C ASN A 127 14.34 -7.67 4.00
N THR A 128 14.63 -7.87 2.72
CA THR A 128 13.63 -8.28 1.73
C THR A 128 13.51 -9.79 1.62
N ASP A 129 14.47 -10.55 2.13
CA ASP A 129 14.46 -12.02 2.09
C ASP A 129 13.30 -12.59 2.92
N VAL A 130 12.85 -11.85 3.92
CA VAL A 130 11.70 -12.22 4.78
C VAL A 130 10.35 -11.84 4.17
N LEU A 131 10.32 -11.14 3.05
CA LEU A 131 9.08 -10.64 2.43
C LEU A 131 8.51 -11.59 1.37
N GLY A 132 9.14 -12.74 1.16
CA GLY A 132 8.83 -13.63 0.05
C GLY A 132 9.24 -13.06 -1.30
N ASP A 133 8.81 -13.71 -2.37
CA ASP A 133 9.07 -13.25 -3.73
C ASP A 133 8.08 -12.13 -4.11
N LEU A 134 8.60 -10.91 -4.26
CA LEU A 134 7.91 -9.74 -4.83
C LEU A 134 8.57 -9.27 -6.13
N GLY A 135 9.29 -10.15 -6.82
CA GLY A 135 9.90 -9.90 -8.13
C GLY A 135 8.89 -9.84 -9.27
N LYS A 136 9.35 -10.02 -10.51
CA LYS A 136 8.51 -9.96 -11.73
C LYS A 136 7.45 -11.07 -11.81
N GLY A 137 6.55 -10.97 -12.79
CA GLY A 137 5.57 -12.00 -13.10
C GLY A 137 4.29 -11.93 -12.26
N LYS A 138 4.05 -10.80 -11.60
CA LYS A 138 2.88 -10.57 -10.73
C LYS A 138 2.07 -9.38 -11.23
N HIS A 139 0.84 -9.27 -10.75
CA HIS A 139 -0.15 -8.30 -11.19
C HIS A 139 -0.33 -7.18 -10.19
N PHE A 140 -0.43 -5.95 -10.71
CA PHE A 140 -0.98 -4.85 -9.92
C PHE A 140 -2.52 -4.92 -9.93
N THR A 141 -3.13 -4.59 -8.80
CA THR A 141 -4.58 -4.33 -8.68
C THR A 141 -4.78 -3.09 -7.83
N ILE A 142 -5.81 -2.30 -8.12
CA ILE A 142 -6.22 -1.18 -7.27
C ILE A 142 -7.65 -1.45 -6.85
N THR A 143 -7.93 -1.41 -5.55
CA THR A 143 -9.29 -1.46 -5.04
C THR A 143 -9.60 -0.23 -4.21
N SER A 144 -10.89 0.03 -4.06
CA SER A 144 -11.39 0.97 -3.08
C SER A 144 -12.59 0.36 -2.39
N HIS A 145 -12.72 0.65 -1.10
CA HIS A 145 -13.88 0.28 -0.31
C HIS A 145 -14.46 1.52 0.37
N TYR A 146 -15.77 1.54 0.52
CA TYR A 146 -16.52 2.64 1.12
C TYR A 146 -17.54 2.07 2.09
N ASP A 147 -17.48 2.49 3.34
CA ASP A 147 -18.42 2.11 4.40
C ASP A 147 -19.13 3.37 4.91
N ASN A 148 -20.46 3.39 4.78
CA ASN A 148 -21.36 4.49 5.14
C ASN A 148 -21.07 5.84 4.43
N VAL A 149 -20.27 5.85 3.37
CA VAL A 149 -19.90 7.07 2.62
C VAL A 149 -21.05 7.50 1.70
N ASP A 150 -21.36 8.81 1.70
CA ASP A 150 -22.30 9.41 0.76
C ASP A 150 -21.89 9.13 -0.70
N ASN A 151 -22.85 8.76 -1.55
CA ASN A 151 -22.64 8.44 -2.97
C ASN A 151 -21.96 9.57 -3.77
N ASN A 152 -22.02 10.82 -3.28
CA ASN A 152 -21.33 11.95 -3.90
C ASN A 152 -19.83 12.03 -3.58
N LYS A 153 -19.32 11.26 -2.61
CA LYS A 153 -17.91 11.19 -2.23
C LYS A 153 -17.28 9.93 -2.80
N HIS A 154 -16.27 10.10 -3.63
CA HIS A 154 -15.50 9.00 -4.19
C HIS A 154 -14.05 9.41 -4.37
N PHE A 155 -13.14 8.44 -4.31
CA PHE A 155 -11.77 8.66 -4.74
C PHE A 155 -11.76 8.95 -6.24
N VAL A 156 -10.98 9.96 -6.65
CA VAL A 156 -10.73 10.21 -8.07
C VAL A 156 -9.32 9.74 -8.40
N LEU A 157 -9.21 8.60 -9.06
CA LEU A 157 -7.94 8.12 -9.59
C LEU A 157 -7.47 9.06 -10.70
N GLN A 158 -6.32 9.71 -10.50
CA GLN A 158 -5.76 10.63 -11.49
C GLN A 158 -4.73 9.94 -12.37
N LYS A 159 -3.89 9.08 -11.77
CA LYS A 159 -2.77 8.47 -12.48
C LYS A 159 -2.28 7.22 -11.75
N PHE A 160 -1.84 6.23 -12.52
CA PHE A 160 -1.13 5.06 -12.01
C PHE A 160 0.11 4.83 -12.88
N ASN A 161 1.28 4.78 -12.23
CA ASN A 161 2.56 4.59 -12.92
C ASN A 161 3.34 3.46 -12.28
N VAL A 162 3.91 2.61 -13.13
CA VAL A 162 4.89 1.60 -12.74
C VAL A 162 6.23 1.94 -13.37
N PHE A 163 7.30 1.85 -12.60
CA PHE A 163 8.66 2.16 -13.02
C PHE A 163 9.58 0.98 -12.69
N SER A 164 10.43 0.58 -13.63
CA SER A 164 11.59 -0.26 -13.34
C SER A 164 12.55 0.50 -12.43
N ARG A 165 13.19 -0.19 -11.50
CA ARG A 165 14.22 0.40 -10.64
C ARG A 165 15.56 -0.29 -10.84
N LYS A 166 16.61 0.46 -10.55
CA LYS A 166 17.96 -0.04 -10.38
C LYS A 166 18.60 0.79 -9.30
N GLU A 167 18.83 0.20 -8.13
CA GLU A 167 19.58 0.89 -7.09
C GLU A 167 21.08 0.84 -7.39
N HIS A 168 21.77 1.93 -7.04
CA HIS A 168 23.22 1.97 -7.15
C HIS A 168 23.83 1.00 -6.13
N GLU A 169 24.96 0.35 -6.45
CA GLU A 169 25.59 -0.66 -5.57
C GLU A 169 25.97 -0.11 -4.19
N THR A 170 26.24 1.20 -4.14
CA THR A 170 26.58 1.93 -2.91
C THR A 170 25.37 2.48 -2.17
N TYR A 171 24.15 2.26 -2.67
CA TYR A 171 22.95 2.67 -1.95
C TYR A 171 22.88 1.92 -0.63
N ARG A 172 22.68 2.69 0.45
CA ARG A 172 22.47 2.19 1.79
C ARG A 172 21.22 2.86 2.31
N PRO A 173 20.11 2.11 2.48
CA PRO A 173 18.94 2.65 3.12
C PRO A 173 19.34 3.23 4.49
N ARG A 174 18.95 4.47 4.80
CA ARG A 174 19.13 5.01 6.15
C ARG A 174 18.24 4.23 7.10
N MET A 175 18.83 3.51 8.06
CA MET A 175 18.11 2.86 9.16
C MET A 175 17.65 3.92 10.16
N ASN A 176 16.34 4.15 10.24
CA ASN A 176 15.75 4.81 11.41
C ASN A 176 15.43 3.71 12.42
N LEU A 177 16.04 3.79 13.61
CA LEU A 177 15.90 2.84 14.71
C LEU A 177 14.53 2.94 15.40
N THR A 178 13.42 2.70 14.71
CA THR A 178 12.10 2.59 15.33
C THR A 178 11.14 1.78 14.45
N SER A 179 11.05 0.47 14.68
CA SER A 179 9.79 -0.29 14.61
C SER A 179 10.01 -1.73 15.10
N ASN A 180 9.14 -2.18 16.00
CA ASN A 180 9.18 -3.49 16.64
C ASN A 180 8.80 -4.57 15.61
N MET A 181 9.74 -5.47 15.33
CA MET A 181 9.70 -6.43 14.22
C MET A 181 9.05 -7.79 14.53
N THR A 182 8.44 -8.01 15.70
CA THR A 182 8.19 -9.39 16.15
C THR A 182 6.81 -9.97 15.81
N GLN A 183 5.90 -9.23 15.16
CA GLN A 183 4.49 -9.62 15.12
C GLN A 183 3.95 -10.08 13.75
N ILE A 184 4.68 -9.87 12.65
CA ILE A 184 4.16 -10.13 11.29
C ILE A 184 4.43 -11.57 10.80
N MET A 185 5.23 -12.38 11.52
CA MET A 185 5.69 -13.70 11.04
C MET A 185 5.55 -14.84 12.06
N LYS A 186 4.42 -14.92 12.78
CA LYS A 186 4.09 -16.12 13.58
C LYS A 186 2.73 -16.68 13.21
#